data_AF-A0A949XK43-F1
#
_entry.id   AF-A0A949XK43-F1
#
_cell.length_a   1.000
_cell.length_b   1.000
_cell.length_c   1.000
_cell.angle_alpha   90.00
_cell.angle_beta   90.00
_cell.angle_gamma   90.00
#
_symmetry.space_group_name_H-M   'P 1'
#
loop_
_entity.id
_entity.type
_entity.pdbx_description
1 polymer ?
#
loop_
_entity_poly.entity_id
_entity_poly.type
_entity_poly.pdbx_seq_one_letter_code
_entity_poly.pdbx_strand_id
1 'polypeptide(L)'
;MTVQIFADGANLVDMRELYREPLIRGFTTNPTLMRQAGIVDYEKFAREVISYIPDRPISFEVFSDEFREMEQQALKIASWGENVFVKIPVTNTR
;
A
#
# COMPACT_ATOMS: atom_id res chain seq x y z
N MET A 1 21.75 -0.89 14.34
CA MET A 1 20.60 -0.80 13.40
C MET A 1 19.34 -1.02 14.20
N THR A 2 18.36 -0.12 14.13
CA THR A 2 17.05 -0.34 14.74
C THR A 2 16.19 -1.12 13.75
N VAL A 3 15.71 -2.30 14.16
CA VAL A 3 14.81 -3.12 13.33
C VAL A 3 13.48 -2.38 13.17
N GLN A 4 12.97 -2.31 11.95
CA GLN A 4 11.64 -1.77 11.65
C GLN A 4 10.72 -2.92 11.25
N ILE A 5 9.56 -3.01 11.88
CA ILE A 5 8.56 -4.05 11.60
C ILE A 5 7.44 -3.40 10.77
N PHE A 6 7.09 -4.01 9.64
CA PHE A 6 6.01 -3.56 8.77
C PHE A 6 4.88 -4.59 8.78
N ALA A 7 3.65 -4.12 8.86
CA ALA A 7 2.46 -4.96 8.76
C ALA A 7 2.03 -5.10 7.29
N ASP A 8 1.83 -6.35 6.83
CA ASP A 8 1.32 -6.63 5.48
C ASP A 8 -0.18 -6.95 5.56
N GLY A 9 -1.00 -6.25 4.76
CA GLY A 9 -2.44 -6.42 4.84
C GLY A 9 -3.24 -5.59 3.85
N ALA A 10 -4.52 -5.94 3.70
CA ALA A 10 -5.50 -5.22 2.89
C ALA A 10 -6.87 -5.08 3.61
N ASN A 11 -6.89 -5.27 4.94
CA ASN A 11 -8.09 -5.14 5.75
C ASN A 11 -7.98 -3.90 6.63
N LEU A 12 -8.88 -2.94 6.45
CA LEU A 12 -8.86 -1.68 7.18
C LEU A 12 -9.04 -1.86 8.70
N VAL A 13 -9.78 -2.87 9.14
CA VAL A 13 -9.97 -3.17 10.58
C VAL A 13 -8.64 -3.60 11.18
N ASP A 14 -8.00 -4.62 10.61
CA ASP A 14 -6.74 -5.16 11.10
C ASP A 14 -5.62 -4.11 11.06
N MET A 15 -5.58 -3.30 9.99
CA MET A 15 -4.60 -2.21 9.86
C MET A 15 -4.77 -1.14 10.95
N ARG A 16 -6.01 -0.82 11.35
CA ARG A 16 -6.27 0.12 12.45
C ARG A 16 -5.83 -0.44 13.80
N GLU A 17 -6.00 -1.74 14.02
CA GLU A 17 -5.53 -2.40 15.25
C GLU A 17 -4.00 -2.40 15.30
N LEU A 18 -3.34 -2.81 14.22
CA LEU A 18 -1.88 -2.82 14.10
C LEU A 18 -1.27 -1.41 14.16
N TYR A 19 -2.00 -0.38 13.73
CA TYR A 19 -1.55 1.00 13.89
C TYR A 19 -1.41 1.41 15.35
N ARG A 20 -2.24 0.85 16.25
CA ARG A 20 -2.10 1.12 17.69
C ARG A 20 -0.87 0.47 18.30
N GLU A 21 -0.25 -0.49 17.60
CA GLU A 21 0.93 -1.19 18.11
C GLU A 21 2.22 -0.38 17.88
N PRO A 22 2.97 -0.04 18.95
CA PRO A 22 4.19 0.78 18.83
C PRO A 22 5.31 0.12 18.02
N LEU A 23 5.30 -1.21 17.93
CA LEU A 23 6.29 -1.99 17.19
C LEU A 23 6.13 -1.84 15.67
N ILE A 24 4.91 -1.54 15.19
CA ILE A 24 4.63 -1.42 13.76
C ILE A 24 5.10 -0.06 13.26
N ARG A 25 6.12 -0.05 12.41
CA ARG A 25 6.76 1.15 11.86
C ARG A 25 6.22 1.56 10.49
N GLY A 26 5.40 0.72 9.86
CA GLY A 26 4.80 0.99 8.56
C GLY A 26 3.91 -0.15 8.07
N PHE A 27 3.38 0.04 6.87
CA PHE A 27 2.43 -0.89 6.26
C PHE A 27 2.82 -1.20 4.83
N THR A 28 2.54 -2.42 4.41
CA THR A 28 2.64 -2.83 3.02
C THR A 28 1.32 -3.42 2.59
N THR A 29 0.95 -3.17 1.35
CA THR A 29 -0.19 -3.79 0.70
C THR A 29 0.28 -4.56 -0.52
N ASN A 30 -0.54 -5.50 -0.99
CA ASN A 30 -0.34 -6.14 -2.27
C ASN A 30 -1.70 -6.41 -2.95
N PRO A 31 -1.72 -6.44 -4.29
CA PRO A 31 -2.93 -6.65 -5.08
C PRO A 31 -3.72 -7.91 -4.71
N THR A 32 -2.99 -8.98 -4.43
CA THR A 32 -3.56 -10.30 -4.13
C THR A 32 -4.42 -10.26 -2.88
N LEU A 33 -3.91 -9.66 -1.79
CA LEU A 33 -4.67 -9.50 -0.54
C LEU A 33 -5.91 -8.63 -0.75
N MET A 34 -5.82 -7.58 -1.57
CA MET A 34 -6.96 -6.70 -1.84
C MET A 34 -8.07 -7.40 -2.60
N ARG A 35 -7.70 -8.19 -3.61
CA ARG A 35 -8.65 -9.02 -4.35
C ARG A 35 -9.32 -10.05 -3.44
N GLN A 36 -8.57 -10.68 -2.55
CA GLN A 36 -9.10 -11.61 -1.55
C GLN A 36 -10.05 -10.92 -0.55
N ALA A 37 -9.76 -9.67 -0.19
CA ALA A 37 -10.61 -8.84 0.67
C ALA A 37 -11.86 -8.28 -0.05
N GLY A 38 -12.03 -8.55 -1.35
CA GLY A 38 -13.17 -8.06 -2.13
C GLY A 38 -13.14 -6.56 -2.41
N ILE A 39 -11.95 -5.93 -2.34
CA ILE A 39 -11.79 -4.50 -2.63
C ILE A 39 -11.94 -4.29 -4.14
N VAL A 40 -13.01 -3.60 -4.52
CA VAL A 40 -13.31 -3.23 -5.91
C VAL A 40 -12.79 -1.84 -6.30
N ASP A 41 -12.60 -0.97 -5.31
CA ASP A 41 -12.10 0.40 -5.50
C ASP A 41 -10.80 0.59 -4.72
N TYR A 42 -9.69 0.40 -5.42
CA TYR A 42 -8.35 0.48 -4.86
C TYR A 42 -8.00 1.88 -4.33
N GLU A 43 -8.33 2.92 -5.10
CA GLU A 43 -7.99 4.29 -4.72
C GLU A 43 -8.78 4.71 -3.49
N LYS A 44 -10.07 4.36 -3.42
CA LYS A 44 -10.87 4.63 -2.23
C LYS A 44 -10.30 3.93 -1.00
N PHE A 45 -9.98 2.64 -1.11
CA PHE A 45 -9.35 1.90 -0.01
C PHE A 45 -8.03 2.54 0.43
N ALA A 46 -7.14 2.84 -0.52
CA ALA A 46 -5.85 3.43 -0.22
C ALA A 46 -5.99 4.79 0.50
N ARG A 47 -6.90 5.65 0.02
CA ARG A 47 -7.20 6.94 0.65
C ARG A 47 -7.79 6.79 2.05
N GLU A 48 -8.66 5.81 2.27
CA GLU A 48 -9.16 5.49 3.61
C GLU A 48 -7.99 5.09 4.53
N VAL A 49 -7.13 4.15 4.12
CA VAL A 49 -5.95 3.75 4.90
C VAL A 49 -5.06 4.95 5.24
N ILE A 50 -4.73 5.80 4.26
CA ILE A 50 -3.90 6.99 4.46
C ILE A 50 -4.53 7.94 5.48
N SER A 51 -5.86 8.14 5.41
CA SER A 51 -6.56 9.01 6.36
C SER A 51 -6.48 8.51 7.82
N TYR A 52 -6.39 7.20 8.02
CA TYR A 52 -6.26 6.59 9.35
C TYR A 52 -4.81 6.48 9.83
N ILE A 53 -3.84 6.45 8.92
CA ILE A 53 -2.42 6.24 9.18
C ILE A 53 -1.64 7.40 8.53
N PRO A 54 -1.74 8.62 9.07
CA PRO A 54 -1.19 9.81 8.43
C PRO A 54 0.34 9.95 8.58
N ASP A 55 0.94 9.23 9.51
CA ASP A 55 2.31 9.47 10.01
C ASP A 55 3.26 8.28 9.82
N ARG A 56 2.80 7.16 9.24
CA ARG A 56 3.64 5.99 8.97
C ARG A 56 3.72 5.70 7.48
N PRO A 57 4.87 5.19 6.98
CA PRO A 57 5.02 4.79 5.58
C PRO A 57 4.02 3.69 5.20
N ILE A 58 3.36 3.85 4.05
CA ILE A 58 2.43 2.87 3.48
C ILE A 58 2.83 2.58 2.04
N SER A 59 3.08 1.31 1.74
CA SER A 59 3.46 0.86 0.41
C SER A 59 2.27 0.29 -0.37
N PHE A 60 2.03 0.83 -1.55
CA PHE A 60 0.98 0.47 -2.51
C PHE A 60 1.61 -0.02 -3.80
N GLU A 61 1.02 -1.01 -4.47
CA GLU A 61 1.62 -1.65 -5.65
C GLU A 61 0.90 -1.25 -6.94
N VAL A 62 1.66 -1.21 -8.05
CA VAL A 62 1.10 -1.13 -9.41
C VAL A 62 0.62 -2.51 -9.87
N PHE A 63 -0.32 -2.55 -10.80
CA PHE A 63 -0.95 -3.81 -11.24
C PHE A 63 -0.67 -4.15 -12.70
N SER A 64 -0.27 -3.16 -13.50
CA SER A 64 -0.03 -3.37 -14.93
C SER A 64 1.32 -4.04 -15.18
N ASP A 65 1.40 -4.80 -16.27
CA ASP A 65 2.64 -5.33 -16.84
C ASP A 65 3.22 -4.42 -17.95
N GLU A 66 2.48 -3.38 -18.38
CA GLU A 66 2.94 -2.40 -19.36
C GLU A 66 3.69 -1.25 -18.68
N PHE A 67 4.96 -1.04 -19.06
CA PHE A 67 5.80 0.01 -18.45
C PHE A 67 5.16 1.40 -18.40
N ARG A 68 4.48 1.81 -19.49
CA ARG A 68 3.80 3.11 -19.54
C ARG A 68 2.65 3.20 -18.54
N GLU A 69 1.89 2.13 -18.39
CA GLU A 69 0.78 2.10 -17.43
C GLU A 69 1.32 1.99 -15.99
N MET A 70 2.38 1.22 -15.77
CA MET A 70 3.07 1.16 -14.48
C MET A 70 3.55 2.54 -14.03
N GLU A 71 4.17 3.32 -14.92
CA GLU A 71 4.59 4.69 -14.62
C GLU A 71 3.39 5.58 -14.26
N GLN A 72 2.31 5.53 -15.05
CA GLN A 72 1.10 6.32 -14.77
C GLN A 72 0.46 5.94 -13.44
N GLN A 73 0.36 4.65 -13.14
CA GLN A 73 -0.15 4.14 -11.87
C GLN A 73 0.76 4.59 -10.71
N ALA A 74 2.08 4.49 -10.87
CA ALA A 74 3.05 4.88 -9.86
C ALA A 74 2.94 6.37 -9.53
N LEU A 75 2.91 7.24 -10.53
CA LEU A 75 2.74 8.69 -10.32
C LEU A 75 1.39 9.01 -9.66
N LYS A 76 0.32 8.30 -10.05
CA LYS A 76 -0.99 8.46 -9.42
C LYS A 76 -0.95 8.05 -7.95
N ILE A 77 -0.41 6.88 -7.62
CA ILE A 77 -0.32 6.38 -6.25
C ILE A 77 0.54 7.32 -5.38
N ALA A 78 1.70 7.74 -5.90
CA ALA A 78 2.60 8.66 -5.19
C ALA A 78 1.94 10.01 -4.87
N SER A 79 0.95 10.43 -5.66
CA SER A 79 0.22 11.69 -5.42
C SER A 79 -0.73 11.64 -4.21
N TRP A 80 -0.95 10.48 -3.58
CA TRP A 80 -1.96 10.31 -2.54
C TRP A 80 -1.51 10.78 -1.15
N GLY A 81 -0.21 10.93 -0.89
CA GLY A 81 0.31 11.45 0.37
C GLY A 81 1.84 11.36 0.47
N GLU A 82 2.43 12.17 1.35
CA GLU A 82 3.89 12.21 1.55
C GLU A 82 4.44 10.93 2.19
N ASN A 83 3.59 10.17 2.90
CA ASN A 83 3.93 8.89 3.51
C ASN A 83 3.66 7.68 2.58
N VAL A 84 3.34 7.92 1.30
CA VAL A 84 3.01 6.87 0.34
C VAL A 84 4.26 6.44 -0.45
N PHE A 85 4.47 5.13 -0.51
CA PHE A 85 5.53 4.49 -1.29
C PHE A 85 4.91 3.61 -2.37
N VAL A 86 5.51 3.59 -3.55
CA VAL A 86 5.05 2.76 -4.67
C VAL A 86 5.94 1.53 -4.79
N LYS A 87 5.33 0.35 -4.75
CA LYS A 87 5.97 -0.94 -5.06
C LYS A 87 5.92 -1.15 -6.58
N ILE A 88 7.10 -1.29 -7.17
CA ILE A 88 7.30 -1.59 -8.58
C ILE A 88 7.87 -3.02 -8.68
N PRO A 89 7.15 -3.97 -9.29
CA PRO A 89 7.70 -5.29 -9.61
C PRO A 89 8.99 -5.16 -10.43
N VAL A 90 10.03 -5.90 -10.05
CA VAL A 90 11.32 -5.92 -10.77
C VAL A 90 11.22 -6.71 -12.09
N THR A 91 10.18 -7.53 -12.23
CA THR A 91 9.87 -8.34 -13.41
C THR A 91 8.38 -8.26 -13.68
N ASN A 92 7.99 -8.17 -14.96
CA ASN A 92 6.60 -8.34 -15.39
C ASN A 92 6.36 -9.79 -15.83
N THR A 93 5.10 -10.14 -16.11
CA THR A 93 4.74 -11.52 -16.51
C THR A 93 5.05 -11.85 -17.98
N ARG A 94 5.77 -10.96 -18.67
CA ARG A 94 6.15 -11.10 -20.09
C ARG A 94 7.51 -11.75 -20.27
#